data_AF-A0A7C7UDZ4-F1
#
_entry.id   AF-A0A7C7UDZ4-F1
#
_cell.length_a   1.000
_cell.length_b   1.000
_cell.length_c   1.000
_cell.angle_alpha   90.00
_cell.angle_beta   90.00
_cell.angle_gamma   90.00
#
_symmetry.space_group_name_H-M   'P 1'
#
loop_
_entity.id
_entity.type
_entity.pdbx_description
1 polymer ?
#
loop_
_entity_poly.entity_id
_entity_poly.type
_entity_poly.pdbx_seq_one_letter_code
_entity_poly.pdbx_strand_id
1 'polypeptide(L)'
;MAYLLRRIRPAHLIRVALALFILWAIRPPRVLVVLGPPQQVVTTAPLAGVHTRLTDEVEEWKIQRTLQMVRELGAPWIVEYFPWPYIEPEEGEFTWGHSDAVVKHAENQGLTVIARLGWV
;
A
#
# COMPACT_ATOMS: atom_id res chain seq x y z
N MET A 1 42.15 -4.94 -36.30
CA MET A 1 41.00 -5.12 -35.38
C MET A 1 41.44 -5.73 -34.04
N ALA A 2 42.46 -5.17 -33.36
CA ALA A 2 42.99 -5.77 -32.12
C ALA A 2 43.69 -4.76 -31.17
N TYR A 3 43.48 -3.45 -31.34
CA TYR A 3 44.25 -2.41 -30.62
C TYR A 3 43.42 -1.50 -29.70
N LEU A 4 42.12 -1.73 -29.58
CA LEU A 4 41.22 -0.92 -28.74
C LEU A 4 41.11 -1.44 -27.29
N LEU A 5 41.59 -2.65 -27.00
CA LEU A 5 41.43 -3.29 -25.69
C LEU A 5 42.56 -3.01 -24.68
N ARG A 6 43.63 -2.30 -25.07
CA ARG A 6 44.85 -2.12 -24.24
C ARG A 6 44.88 -0.80 -23.46
N ARG A 7 43.74 -0.33 -22.92
CA ARG A 7 43.77 0.84 -22.01
C ARG A 7 42.66 0.92 -20.97
N ILE A 8 42.06 -0.20 -20.59
CA ILE A 8 41.18 -0.20 -19.41
C ILE A 8 42.07 -0.22 -18.17
N ARG A 9 42.36 0.95 -17.61
CA ARG A 9 43.00 1.06 -16.29
C ARG A 9 42.06 0.46 -15.24
N PRO A 10 42.57 -0.25 -14.21
CA PRO A 10 41.75 -0.85 -13.16
C PRO A 10 40.84 0.17 -12.46
N ALA A 11 41.24 1.44 -12.40
CA ALA A 11 40.41 2.54 -11.91
C ALA A 11 39.08 2.72 -12.66
N HIS A 12 39.01 2.42 -13.96
CA HIS A 12 37.75 2.47 -14.72
C HIS A 12 36.80 1.34 -14.30
N LEU A 13 37.33 0.14 -14.04
CA LEU A 13 36.53 -0.98 -13.55
C LEU A 13 35.95 -0.69 -12.17
N ILE A 14 36.75 -0.11 -11.26
CA ILE A 14 36.29 0.32 -9.93
C ILE A 14 35.18 1.38 -10.05
N ARG A 15 35.35 2.38 -10.92
CA ARG A 15 34.33 3.42 -11.12
C ARG A 15 33.03 2.86 -11.69
N VAL A 16 33.11 1.93 -12.65
CA VAL A 16 31.92 1.28 -13.21
C VAL A 16 31.25 0.41 -12.16
N ALA A 17 31.99 -0.39 -11.40
CA ALA A 17 31.46 -1.20 -10.32
C ALA A 17 30.78 -0.34 -9.24
N LEU A 18 31.41 0.79 -8.86
CA LEU A 18 30.84 1.74 -7.91
C LEU A 18 29.58 2.41 -8.46
N ALA A 19 29.57 2.81 -9.74
CA ALA A 19 28.39 3.39 -10.38
C ALA A 19 27.23 2.39 -10.43
N LEU A 20 27.50 1.13 -10.80
CA LEU A 20 26.51 0.06 -10.79
C LEU A 20 26.00 -0.23 -9.37
N PHE A 21 26.89 -0.22 -8.38
CA PHE A 21 26.52 -0.39 -6.98
C PHE A 21 25.62 0.75 -6.49
N ILE A 22 25.96 2.00 -6.80
CA ILE A 22 25.13 3.17 -6.46
C ILE A 22 23.76 3.08 -7.15
N LEU A 23 23.73 2.77 -8.45
CA LEU A 23 22.47 2.61 -9.18
C LEU A 23 21.61 1.47 -8.61
N TRP A 24 22.23 0.38 -8.19
CA TRP A 24 21.54 -0.73 -7.53
C TRP A 24 21.05 -0.38 -6.12
N ALA A 25 21.79 0.45 -5.38
CA ALA A 25 21.47 0.87 -4.03
C ALA A 25 20.41 1.98 -3.97
N ILE A 26 20.21 2.75 -5.04
CA ILE A 26 19.15 3.77 -5.13
C ILE A 26 17.79 3.05 -5.15
N ARG A 27 17.12 3.06 -4.01
CA ARG A 27 15.71 2.68 -3.90
C ARG A 27 14.85 3.93 -4.09
N PRO A 28 13.73 3.86 -4.84
CA PRO A 28 12.81 4.97 -4.89
C PRO A 28 12.30 5.28 -3.46
N PRO A 29 12.17 6.56 -3.09
CA PRO A 29 11.61 6.92 -1.79
C PRO A 29 10.18 6.36 -1.70
N ARG A 30 9.81 5.83 -0.53
CA ARG A 30 8.43 5.40 -0.29
C ARG A 30 7.51 6.62 -0.40
N VAL A 31 6.35 6.45 -1.03
CA VAL A 31 5.32 7.50 -1.06
C VAL A 31 4.90 7.76 0.38
N LEU A 32 5.09 8.99 0.85
CA LEU A 32 4.61 9.40 2.16
C LEU A 32 3.09 9.54 2.08
N VAL A 33 2.38 8.69 2.81
CA VAL A 33 0.92 8.70 2.86
C VAL A 33 0.50 9.44 4.12
N VAL A 34 -0.20 10.56 3.94
CA VAL A 34 -0.70 11.40 5.02
C VAL A 34 -2.21 11.49 4.90
N LEU A 35 -2.89 11.26 6.02
CA LEU A 35 -4.33 11.47 6.10
C LEU A 35 -4.63 12.96 5.93
N GLY A 36 -5.49 13.27 4.96
CA GLY A 36 -6.12 14.58 4.88
C GLY A 36 -7.11 14.79 6.05
N PRO A 37 -7.73 15.97 6.14
CA PRO A 37 -8.79 16.22 7.13
C PRO A 37 -9.89 15.16 7.08
N PRO A 38 -10.49 14.78 8.22
CA PRO A 38 -11.62 13.86 8.25
C PRO A 38 -12.74 14.28 7.30
N GLN A 39 -13.29 13.33 6.58
CA GLN A 39 -14.38 13.52 5.62
C GLN A 39 -15.67 12.86 6.12
N GLN A 40 -16.77 13.18 5.46
CA GLN A 40 -18.05 12.52 5.64
C GLN A 40 -18.60 12.06 4.29
N VAL A 41 -19.41 11.01 4.32
CA VAL A 41 -20.14 10.55 3.14
C VAL A 41 -21.41 11.38 2.99
N VAL A 42 -21.60 12.00 1.83
CA VAL A 42 -22.86 12.63 1.44
C VAL A 42 -23.54 11.68 0.46
N THR A 43 -24.76 11.22 0.77
CA THR A 43 -25.41 10.18 -0.03
C THR A 43 -26.91 10.36 -0.13
N THR A 44 -27.45 10.00 -1.30
CA THR A 44 -28.89 9.79 -1.52
C THR A 44 -29.26 8.30 -1.56
N ALA A 45 -28.27 7.41 -1.43
CA ALA A 45 -28.42 5.95 -1.52
C ALA A 45 -27.80 5.27 -0.29
N PRO A 46 -28.38 5.44 0.91
CA PRO A 46 -27.77 5.00 2.17
C PRO A 46 -27.63 3.47 2.31
N LEU A 47 -28.31 2.70 1.45
CA LEU A 47 -28.24 1.25 1.43
C LEU A 47 -27.17 0.70 0.47
N ALA A 48 -26.56 1.54 -0.36
CA ALA A 48 -25.53 1.11 -1.29
C ALA A 48 -24.20 0.92 -0.57
N GLY A 49 -23.61 -0.27 -0.68
CA GLY A 49 -22.28 -0.58 -0.15
C GLY A 49 -21.34 -1.09 -1.22
N VAL A 50 -20.04 -1.02 -0.94
CA VAL A 50 -18.99 -1.48 -1.86
C VAL A 50 -18.20 -2.61 -1.23
N HIS A 51 -18.10 -3.73 -1.93
CA HIS A 51 -17.10 -4.74 -1.61
C HIS A 51 -15.74 -4.27 -2.11
N THR A 52 -14.78 -4.19 -1.21
CA THR A 52 -13.40 -3.87 -1.53
C THR A 52 -12.53 -5.13 -1.43
N ARG A 53 -11.35 -5.07 -2.05
CA ARG A 53 -10.31 -6.10 -1.96
C ARG A 53 -8.99 -5.42 -1.64
N LEU A 54 -8.92 -4.85 -0.44
CA LEU A 54 -7.75 -4.12 0.05
C LEU A 54 -6.75 -5.06 0.72
N THR A 55 -7.16 -6.26 1.12
CA THR A 55 -6.35 -7.31 1.75
C THR A 55 -4.96 -7.49 1.13
N ASP A 56 -4.88 -7.50 -0.20
CA ASP A 56 -3.64 -7.77 -0.95
C ASP A 56 -2.94 -6.48 -1.42
N GLU A 57 -3.49 -5.31 -1.07
CA GLU A 57 -2.94 -4.03 -1.51
C GLU A 57 -1.73 -3.65 -0.65
N VAL A 58 -0.58 -3.59 -1.32
CA VAL A 58 0.71 -3.32 -0.69
C VAL A 58 0.92 -1.82 -0.49
N GLU A 59 0.40 -1.00 -1.40
CA GLU A 59 0.66 0.43 -1.39
C GLU A 59 -0.45 1.21 -0.69
N GLU A 60 -0.13 1.76 0.49
CA GLU A 60 -1.11 2.47 1.34
C GLU A 60 -1.80 3.65 0.62
N TRP A 61 -1.13 4.30 -0.34
CA TRP A 61 -1.74 5.38 -1.11
C TRP A 61 -2.91 4.89 -1.99
N LYS A 62 -2.87 3.62 -2.44
CA LYS A 62 -3.97 3.01 -3.19
C LYS A 62 -5.13 2.65 -2.28
N ILE A 63 -4.86 2.23 -1.04
CA ILE A 63 -5.89 2.06 0.01
C ILE A 63 -6.61 3.39 0.21
N GLN A 64 -5.86 4.46 0.47
CA GLN A 64 -6.41 5.81 0.65
C GLN A 64 -7.23 6.25 -0.57
N ARG A 65 -6.69 6.10 -1.77
CA ARG A 65 -7.37 6.52 -3.01
C ARG A 65 -8.65 5.72 -3.26
N THR A 66 -8.62 4.41 -3.00
CA THR A 66 -9.81 3.55 -3.14
C THR A 66 -10.92 4.00 -2.22
N LEU A 67 -10.61 4.25 -0.96
CA LEU A 67 -11.61 4.67 0.04
C LEU A 67 -12.15 6.09 -0.23
N GLN A 68 -11.31 6.99 -0.76
CA GLN A 68 -11.80 8.27 -1.29
C GLN A 68 -12.82 8.07 -2.41
N MET A 69 -12.56 7.17 -3.35
CA MET A 69 -13.50 6.88 -4.45
C MET A 69 -14.81 6.29 -3.95
N VAL A 70 -14.78 5.41 -2.94
CA VAL A 70 -16.01 4.88 -2.31
C VAL A 70 -16.85 5.99 -1.70
N ARG A 71 -16.21 6.91 -0.96
CA ARG A 71 -16.89 8.10 -0.40
C ARG A 71 -17.46 9.00 -1.50
N GLU A 72 -16.68 9.27 -2.56
CA GLU A 72 -17.09 10.12 -3.70
C GLU A 72 -18.26 9.51 -4.48
N LEU A 73 -18.34 8.18 -4.56
CA LEU A 73 -19.48 7.46 -5.09
C LEU A 73 -20.75 7.65 -4.23
N GLY A 74 -20.60 8.04 -2.96
CA GLY A 74 -21.69 8.19 -2.01
C GLY A 74 -22.09 6.88 -1.32
N ALA A 75 -21.23 5.86 -1.29
CA ALA A 75 -21.50 4.63 -0.54
C ALA A 75 -21.07 4.81 0.93
N PRO A 76 -21.98 4.69 1.92
CA PRO A 76 -21.63 4.91 3.33
C PRO A 76 -20.80 3.81 3.98
N TRP A 77 -20.71 2.62 3.38
CA TRP A 77 -20.00 1.49 3.98
C TRP A 77 -19.29 0.61 2.95
N ILE A 78 -18.25 -0.05 3.44
CA ILE A 78 -17.52 -1.08 2.72
C ILE A 78 -17.66 -2.43 3.40
N VAL A 79 -17.52 -3.50 2.62
CA VAL A 79 -17.23 -4.84 3.14
C VAL A 79 -15.80 -5.18 2.76
N GLU A 80 -14.97 -5.40 3.77
CA GLU A 80 -13.57 -5.76 3.57
C GLU A 80 -13.27 -7.10 4.23
N TYR A 81 -12.47 -7.91 3.55
CA TYR A 81 -12.01 -9.18 4.07
C TYR A 81 -10.68 -9.00 4.83
N PHE A 82 -10.64 -9.51 6.06
CA PHE A 82 -9.48 -9.51 6.92
C PHE A 82 -9.11 -10.98 7.22
N PRO A 83 -8.14 -11.57 6.50
CA PRO A 83 -7.70 -12.93 6.75
C PRO A 83 -7.07 -13.02 8.14
N TRP A 84 -7.57 -13.94 8.97
CA TRP A 84 -7.01 -14.14 10.30
C TRP A 84 -5.52 -14.51 10.26
N PRO A 85 -5.02 -15.37 9.34
CA PRO A 85 -3.59 -15.68 9.27
C PRO A 85 -2.67 -14.49 8.93
N TYR A 86 -3.21 -13.36 8.46
CA TYR A 86 -2.43 -12.14 8.21
C TYR A 86 -2.40 -11.23 9.44
N ILE A 87 -3.35 -11.41 10.36
CA ILE A 87 -3.44 -10.70 11.63
C ILE A 87 -2.74 -11.49 12.73
N GLU A 88 -2.85 -12.81 12.73
CA GLU A 88 -2.19 -13.72 13.66
C GLU A 88 -1.46 -14.82 12.86
N PRO A 89 -0.25 -14.53 12.32
CA PRO A 89 0.52 -15.51 11.57
C PRO A 89 0.99 -16.70 12.41
N GLU A 90 1.27 -16.47 13.69
CA GLU A 90 1.60 -17.49 14.68
C GLU A 90 0.73 -17.27 15.92
N GLU A 91 0.33 -18.35 16.60
CA GLU A 91 -0.57 -18.27 17.76
C GLU A 91 0.00 -17.33 18.85
N GLY A 92 -0.75 -16.29 19.18
CA GLY A 92 -0.35 -15.25 20.13
C GLY A 92 0.51 -14.13 19.55
N GLU A 93 0.97 -14.23 18.30
CA GLU A 93 1.72 -13.18 17.60
C GLU A 93 0.80 -12.40 16.66
N PHE A 94 0.55 -11.12 16.97
CA PHE A 94 -0.38 -10.29 16.20
C PHE A 94 0.31 -9.21 15.37
N THR A 95 -0.08 -9.10 14.09
CA THR A 95 0.35 -8.10 13.13
C THR A 95 -0.82 -7.28 12.61
N TRP A 96 -1.15 -6.18 13.30
CA TRP A 96 -2.27 -5.29 12.97
C TRP A 96 -1.98 -4.25 11.88
N GLY A 97 -0.73 -4.13 11.41
CA GLY A 97 -0.29 -2.98 10.61
C GLY A 97 -1.13 -2.71 9.35
N HIS A 98 -1.47 -3.76 8.59
CA HIS A 98 -2.29 -3.59 7.38
C HIS A 98 -3.77 -3.31 7.72
N SER A 99 -4.35 -4.05 8.67
CA SER A 99 -5.74 -3.85 9.08
C SER A 99 -5.97 -2.47 9.69
N ASP A 100 -5.06 -2.01 10.55
CA ASP A 100 -5.06 -0.67 11.12
C ASP A 100 -5.01 0.40 10.03
N ALA A 101 -4.17 0.22 9.00
CA ALA A 101 -4.10 1.15 7.87
C ALA A 101 -5.46 1.26 7.16
N VAL A 102 -6.07 0.12 6.79
CA VAL A 102 -7.38 0.11 6.13
C VAL A 102 -8.46 0.78 6.99
N VAL A 103 -8.56 0.41 8.27
CA VAL A 103 -9.56 0.96 9.19
C VAL A 103 -9.37 2.47 9.36
N LYS A 104 -8.14 2.92 9.56
CA LYS A 104 -7.81 4.35 9.75
C LYS A 104 -8.14 5.18 8.52
N HIS A 105 -7.85 4.67 7.32
CA HIS A 105 -8.21 5.37 6.07
C HIS A 105 -9.73 5.40 5.87
N ALA A 106 -10.44 4.32 6.20
CA ALA A 106 -11.89 4.24 6.06
C ALA A 106 -12.59 5.21 7.03
N GLU A 107 -12.17 5.21 8.30
CA GLU A 107 -12.65 6.15 9.32
C GLU A 107 -12.40 7.60 8.89
N ASN A 108 -11.21 7.91 8.36
CA ASN A 108 -10.89 9.25 7.87
C ASN A 108 -11.77 9.68 6.67
N GLN A 109 -12.35 8.73 5.93
CA GLN A 109 -13.32 9.02 4.87
C GLN A 109 -14.79 9.03 5.33
N GLY A 110 -15.04 8.79 6.62
CA GLY A 110 -16.39 8.68 7.17
C GLY A 110 -17.12 7.40 6.76
N LEU A 111 -16.37 6.37 6.35
CA LEU A 111 -16.93 5.09 5.91
C LEU A 111 -17.09 4.14 7.09
N THR A 112 -18.22 3.45 7.15
CA THR A 112 -18.38 2.31 8.07
C THR A 112 -17.79 1.05 7.45
N VAL A 113 -17.02 0.29 8.23
CA VAL A 113 -16.41 -0.97 7.77
C VAL A 113 -17.20 -2.16 8.30
N ILE A 114 -17.71 -2.98 7.39
CA ILE A 114 -18.19 -4.32 7.70
C ILE A 114 -17.00 -5.27 7.55
N ALA A 115 -16.35 -5.58 8.67
CA ALA A 115 -15.20 -6.46 8.70
C ALA A 115 -15.61 -7.93 8.58
N ARG A 116 -15.22 -8.58 7.49
CA ARG A 116 -15.34 -10.03 7.33
C ARG A 116 -14.03 -10.67 7.78
N LEU A 117 -14.02 -11.22 8.99
CA LEU A 117 -12.91 -12.07 9.45
C LEU A 117 -13.08 -13.49 8.88
N GLY A 118 -11.98 -14.12 8.50
CA GLY A 118 -12.06 -15.51 8.08
C GLY A 118 -10.73 -16.21 8.02
N TRP A 119 -10.80 -17.52 8.23
CA TRP A 119 -9.74 -18.48 7.97
C TRP A 119 -9.98 -19.00 6.55
N VAL A 120 -8.99 -18.91 5.66
CA VAL A 120 -9.14 -19.39 4.27
C VAL A 120 -9.20 -20.91 4.25
#